data_AF-A0A7J0FM60-F1
#
_entry.id   AF-A0A7J0FM60-F1
#
_cell.length_a   1.000
_cell.length_b   1.000
_cell.length_c   1.000
_cell.angle_alpha   90.00
_cell.angle_beta   90.00
_cell.angle_gamma   90.00
#
_symmetry.space_group_name_H-M   'P 1'
#
loop_
_entity.id
_entity.type
_entity.pdbx_description
1 polymer ?
#
loop_
_entity_poly.entity_id
_entity_poly.type
_entity_poly.pdbx_seq_one_letter_code
_entity_poly.pdbx_strand_id
1 'polypeptide(L)'
;MALPNQQTVDYPSFKLVIVGDGGTATIGVEVHPLDFFTNCGKIRFYCWDTAGQEKFGGLRDGYYIHGQCAIIMFDVTARLTYKNVPTWHRDLCRVCENIPIVLCGNKVDVKNRQVKAKQVTFHRKKNLQYYEISAKSNYNFEKPFLYLARKLAGDRISILWSLLHLLLQKCISTWLHSNSMKLSLLKQLVSHFLMTMTMCLSR
;
A
#
# COMPACT_ATOMS: atom_id res chain seq x y z
N MET A 1 10.08 0.46 -34.70
CA MET A 1 9.90 -0.86 -34.04
C MET A 1 8.88 -0.69 -32.93
N ALA A 2 7.64 -1.14 -33.17
CA ALA A 2 6.60 -1.16 -32.14
C ALA A 2 6.87 -2.34 -31.20
N LEU A 3 6.78 -2.14 -29.89
CA LEU A 3 6.89 -3.21 -28.91
C LEU A 3 5.72 -4.20 -29.10
N PRO A 4 5.96 -5.52 -29.03
CA PRO A 4 4.93 -6.53 -29.24
C PRO A 4 3.91 -6.51 -28.09
N ASN A 5 2.61 -6.50 -28.45
CA ASN A 5 1.45 -6.81 -27.61
C ASN A 5 1.46 -6.24 -26.18
N GLN A 6 1.23 -4.93 -26.03
CA GLN A 6 0.50 -4.46 -24.84
C GLN A 6 -0.95 -4.90 -25.00
N GLN A 7 -1.31 -6.07 -24.43
CA GLN A 7 -2.72 -6.38 -24.15
C GLN A 7 -3.30 -5.17 -23.42
N THR A 8 -4.31 -4.53 -24.00
CA THR A 8 -5.05 -3.45 -23.34
C THR A 8 -5.64 -4.06 -22.08
N VAL A 9 -5.06 -3.70 -20.94
CA VAL A 9 -5.49 -4.18 -19.65
C VAL A 9 -6.88 -3.57 -19.40
N ASP A 10 -7.93 -4.39 -19.42
CA ASP A 10 -9.34 -3.93 -19.36
C ASP A 10 -9.77 -3.50 -17.93
N TYR A 11 -8.84 -2.91 -17.17
CA TYR A 11 -9.14 -2.37 -15.86
C TYR A 11 -8.28 -1.15 -15.54
N PRO A 12 -8.83 -0.17 -14.79
CA PRO A 12 -8.07 0.99 -14.33
C PRO A 12 -6.83 0.57 -13.56
N SER A 13 -5.69 1.14 -13.94
CA SER A 13 -4.44 0.96 -13.22
C SER A 13 -3.76 2.29 -12.92
N PHE A 14 -3.14 2.38 -11.75
CA PHE A 14 -2.59 3.62 -11.23
C PHE A 14 -1.18 3.43 -10.71
N LYS A 15 -0.26 4.34 -11.05
CA LYS A 15 1.04 4.44 -10.41
C LYS A 15 0.88 5.04 -9.00
N LEU A 16 1.16 4.23 -7.97
CA LEU A 16 1.17 4.62 -6.57
C LEU A 16 2.62 4.76 -6.09
N VAL A 17 2.99 5.96 -5.64
CA VAL A 17 4.32 6.21 -5.05
C VAL A 17 4.24 6.03 -3.54
N ILE A 18 5.11 5.20 -2.97
CA ILE A 18 5.20 5.00 -1.51
C ILE A 18 6.53 5.56 -1.02
N VAL A 19 6.48 6.52 -0.10
CA VAL A 19 7.64 7.21 0.49
C VAL A 19 7.57 7.20 2.01
N GLY A 20 8.72 7.30 2.67
CA GLY A 20 8.81 7.47 4.11
C GLY A 20 9.89 6.63 4.79
N ASP A 21 10.18 6.96 6.04
CA ASP A 21 11.30 6.39 6.81
C ASP A 21 10.89 5.17 7.65
N GLY A 22 9.75 4.53 7.35
CA GLY A 22 9.08 3.57 8.24
C GLY A 22 9.57 2.11 8.17
N GLY A 23 10.51 1.78 7.28
CA GLY A 23 10.84 0.41 6.89
C GLY A 23 12.33 0.03 6.96
N THR A 24 12.60 -1.25 6.77
CA THR A 24 13.94 -1.75 6.41
C THR A 24 14.31 -1.19 5.04
N ALA A 25 15.55 -0.72 4.87
CA ALA A 25 15.93 -0.09 3.61
C ALA A 25 15.91 -1.11 2.46
N THR A 26 15.15 -0.81 1.40
CA THR A 26 15.09 -1.62 0.19
C THR A 26 16.21 -1.19 -0.77
N ILE A 27 17.04 -2.14 -1.21
CA ILE A 27 18.06 -1.87 -2.24
C ILE A 27 17.38 -1.95 -3.60
N GLY A 28 17.03 -0.79 -4.13
CA GLY A 28 16.42 -0.58 -5.44
C GLY A 28 15.04 0.04 -5.31
N VAL A 29 14.34 0.21 -6.43
CA VAL A 29 12.89 0.43 -6.41
C VAL A 29 12.24 -0.84 -6.89
N GLU A 30 11.36 -1.38 -6.05
CA GLU A 30 10.56 -2.55 -6.36
C GLU A 30 9.16 -2.08 -6.74
N VAL A 31 8.67 -2.56 -7.89
CA VAL A 31 7.32 -2.25 -8.37
C VAL A 31 6.42 -3.45 -8.11
N HIS A 32 5.51 -3.28 -7.16
CA HIS A 32 4.56 -4.32 -6.75
C HIS A 32 3.17 -4.06 -7.32
N PRO A 33 2.66 -4.87 -8.26
CA PRO A 33 1.28 -4.76 -8.69
C PRO A 33 0.34 -5.28 -7.59
N LEU A 34 -0.56 -4.42 -7.09
CA LEU A 34 -1.59 -4.78 -6.13
C LEU A 34 -2.98 -4.67 -6.77
N ASP A 35 -3.67 -5.80 -6.79
CA ASP A 35 -5.02 -5.91 -7.34
C ASP A 35 -6.08 -5.75 -6.24
N PHE A 36 -7.05 -4.88 -6.51
CA PHE A 36 -8.22 -4.67 -5.67
C PHE A 36 -9.48 -4.96 -6.50
N PHE A 37 -10.34 -5.83 -5.99
CA PHE A 37 -11.65 -6.06 -6.57
C PHE A 37 -12.64 -5.11 -5.92
N THR A 38 -13.40 -4.39 -6.75
CA THR A 38 -14.38 -3.40 -6.29
C THR A 38 -15.74 -3.71 -6.87
N ASN A 39 -16.76 -3.02 -6.37
CA ASN A 39 -18.11 -3.06 -6.94
C ASN A 39 -18.20 -2.54 -8.39
N CYS A 40 -17.14 -1.90 -8.89
CA CYS A 40 -17.04 -1.40 -10.26
C CYS A 40 -16.04 -2.22 -11.10
N GLY A 41 -15.63 -3.40 -10.64
CA GLY A 41 -14.62 -4.22 -11.29
C GLY A 41 -13.24 -4.11 -10.63
N LYS A 42 -12.24 -4.66 -11.32
CA LYS A 42 -10.86 -4.70 -10.83
C LYS A 42 -10.21 -3.32 -10.95
N ILE A 43 -9.35 -2.98 -9.99
CA ILE A 43 -8.43 -1.83 -10.03
C ILE A 43 -7.05 -2.34 -9.64
N ARG A 44 -6.00 -1.82 -10.29
CA ARG A 44 -4.61 -2.15 -9.96
C ARG A 44 -3.82 -0.92 -9.52
N PHE A 45 -3.07 -1.04 -8.44
CA PHE A 45 -2.01 -0.09 -8.10
C PHE A 45 -0.65 -0.70 -8.41
N TYR A 46 0.14 -0.05 -9.27
CA TYR A 46 1.56 -0.33 -9.37
C TYR A 46 2.25 0.43 -8.24
N CYS A 47 2.60 -0.26 -7.16
CA CYS A 47 3.20 0.32 -5.97
C CYS A 47 4.70 0.43 -6.17
N TRP A 48 5.18 1.67 -6.32
CA TRP A 48 6.59 2.00 -6.39
C TRP A 48 7.07 2.24 -4.96
N ASP A 49 7.65 1.21 -4.35
CA ASP A 49 8.24 1.32 -3.03
C ASP A 49 9.64 1.93 -3.13
N THR A 50 9.82 3.07 -2.46
CA THR A 50 11.09 3.81 -2.42
C THR A 50 11.72 3.83 -1.04
N ALA A 51 11.15 3.10 -0.06
CA ALA A 51 11.63 3.09 1.32
C ALA A 51 13.08 2.58 1.41
N GLY A 52 13.99 3.37 2.00
CA GLY A 52 15.40 3.01 2.17
C GLY A 52 16.38 3.66 1.20
N GLN A 53 15.89 4.17 0.07
CA GLN A 53 16.71 4.83 -0.94
C GLN A 53 17.02 6.29 -0.61
N GLU A 54 16.51 6.81 0.51
CA GLU A 54 16.85 8.14 0.99
C GLU A 54 18.35 8.29 1.30
N LYS A 55 19.04 7.19 1.58
CA LYS A 55 20.46 7.20 1.99
C LYS A 55 21.45 7.28 0.82
N PHE A 56 21.01 7.02 -0.41
CA PHE A 56 21.88 6.86 -1.58
C PHE A 56 21.65 7.95 -2.64
N GLY A 57 21.57 9.22 -2.21
CA GLY A 57 21.14 10.38 -3.01
C GLY A 57 21.50 10.34 -4.50
N GLY A 58 20.50 10.51 -5.37
CA GLY A 58 20.74 10.67 -6.81
C GLY A 58 19.54 10.40 -7.73
N LEU A 59 18.63 9.47 -7.37
CA LEU A 59 17.54 9.03 -8.27
C LEU A 59 16.11 9.35 -7.78
N ARG A 60 15.96 10.13 -6.71
CA ARG A 60 14.66 10.33 -6.03
C ARG A 60 13.55 10.86 -6.92
N ASP A 61 13.83 11.88 -7.73
CA ASP A 61 12.80 12.55 -8.52
C ASP A 61 12.27 11.63 -9.64
N GLY A 62 13.15 10.80 -10.23
CA GLY A 62 12.81 9.86 -11.29
C GLY A 62 11.75 8.84 -10.87
N TYR A 63 11.72 8.44 -9.60
CA TYR A 63 10.73 7.51 -9.09
C TYR A 63 9.33 8.14 -8.98
N TYR A 64 9.26 9.45 -8.78
CA TYR A 64 8.00 10.17 -8.62
C TYR A 64 7.33 10.45 -9.96
N ILE A 65 8.11 10.64 -11.04
CA ILE A 65 7.60 11.00 -12.38
C ILE A 65 6.39 10.14 -12.78
N HIS A 66 5.31 10.80 -13.23
CA HIS A 66 4.02 10.19 -13.59
C HIS A 66 3.29 9.46 -12.44
N GLY A 67 3.66 9.70 -11.18
CA GLY A 67 2.89 9.23 -10.02
C GLY A 67 1.48 9.82 -10.06
N GLN A 68 0.45 8.97 -9.97
CA GLN A 68 -0.95 9.39 -9.99
C GLN A 68 -1.53 9.54 -8.58
N CYS A 69 -0.91 8.89 -7.59
CA CYS A 69 -1.24 9.02 -6.18
C CYS A 69 -0.04 8.66 -5.32
N ALA A 70 -0.10 9.00 -4.03
CA ALA A 70 0.97 8.64 -3.11
C ALA A 70 0.50 8.28 -1.70
N ILE A 71 1.33 7.48 -1.03
CA ILE A 71 1.27 7.23 0.41
C ILE A 71 2.58 7.74 1.01
N ILE A 72 2.46 8.66 1.98
CA ILE A 72 3.56 9.05 2.84
C ILE A 72 3.42 8.29 4.15
N MET A 73 4.41 7.48 4.50
CA MET A 73 4.36 6.61 5.67
C MET A 73 5.38 7.05 6.72
N PHE A 74 5.00 7.01 7.99
CA PHE A 74 5.92 7.15 9.11
C PHE A 74 5.66 6.06 10.15
N ASP A 75 6.63 5.81 11.01
CA ASP A 75 6.56 4.83 12.08
C ASP A 75 6.14 5.51 13.38
N VAL A 76 5.02 5.08 13.97
CA VAL A 76 4.52 5.67 15.24
C VAL A 76 5.45 5.43 16.42
N THR A 77 6.40 4.50 16.31
CA THR A 77 7.40 4.16 17.33
C THR A 77 8.70 4.95 17.17
N ALA A 78 8.87 5.73 16.09
CA ALA A 78 10.09 6.48 15.82
C ALA A 78 9.79 7.94 15.45
N ARG A 79 9.95 8.86 16.43
CA ARG A 79 9.59 10.28 16.29
C ARG A 79 10.24 10.97 15.09
N LEU A 80 11.48 10.60 14.75
CA LEU A 80 12.22 11.20 13.64
C LEU A 80 11.51 10.98 12.29
N THR A 81 10.89 9.82 12.10
CA THR A 81 10.19 9.49 10.84
C THR A 81 9.02 10.44 10.58
N TYR A 82 8.28 10.83 11.62
CA TYR A 82 7.22 11.84 11.50
C TYR A 82 7.78 13.25 11.26
N LYS A 83 8.92 13.58 11.86
CA LYS A 83 9.60 14.88 11.63
C LYS A 83 9.99 15.08 10.17
N ASN A 84 10.24 13.99 9.43
CA ASN A 84 10.65 14.02 8.03
C ASN A 84 9.47 14.01 7.03
N VAL A 85 8.23 13.77 7.48
CA VAL A 85 7.02 13.82 6.63
C VAL A 85 6.90 15.11 5.80
N PRO A 86 7.14 16.32 6.32
CA PRO A 86 7.09 17.55 5.52
C PRO A 86 8.09 17.56 4.36
N THR A 87 9.28 16.99 4.56
CA THR A 87 10.31 16.85 3.53
C THR A 87 9.82 15.92 2.43
N TRP A 88 9.32 14.73 2.79
CA TRP A 88 8.76 13.77 1.84
C TRP A 88 7.61 14.36 1.02
N HIS A 89 6.70 15.07 1.67
CA HIS A 89 5.61 15.77 1.00
C HIS A 89 6.12 16.83 0.02
N ARG A 90 7.08 17.67 0.44
CA ARG A 90 7.64 18.71 -0.41
C ARG A 90 8.29 18.11 -1.66
N ASP A 91 9.12 17.09 -1.47
CA ASP A 91 9.88 16.48 -2.56
C ASP A 91 8.94 15.77 -3.55
N LEU A 92 7.90 15.09 -3.05
CA LEU A 92 6.86 14.50 -3.88
C LEU A 92 6.08 15.56 -4.68
N CYS A 93 5.60 16.61 -4.01
CA CYS A 93 4.81 17.66 -4.66
C CYS A 93 5.61 18.51 -5.66
N ARG A 94 6.95 18.50 -5.59
CA ARG A 94 7.81 19.13 -6.58
C ARG A 94 7.76 18.43 -7.93
N VAL A 95 7.51 17.11 -7.94
CA VAL A 95 7.47 16.30 -9.17
C VAL A 95 6.03 15.99 -9.60
N CYS A 96 5.14 15.73 -8.64
CA CYS A 96 3.74 15.41 -8.89
C CYS A 96 2.83 16.47 -8.26
N GLU A 97 2.31 17.36 -9.09
CA GLU A 97 1.34 18.38 -8.66
C GLU A 97 -0.08 17.79 -8.59
N ASN A 98 -0.84 18.19 -7.57
CA ASN A 98 -2.28 17.93 -7.44
C ASN A 98 -2.73 16.45 -7.43
N ILE A 99 -1.86 15.52 -7.02
CA ILE A 99 -2.24 14.11 -6.84
C ILE A 99 -2.86 13.85 -5.45
N PRO A 100 -3.79 12.89 -5.31
CA PRO A 100 -4.27 12.46 -4.01
C PRO A 100 -3.17 11.79 -3.21
N ILE A 101 -2.97 12.26 -1.98
CA ILE A 101 -1.94 11.79 -1.05
C ILE A 101 -2.58 11.36 0.26
N VAL A 102 -2.15 10.22 0.79
CA VAL A 102 -2.54 9.72 2.11
C VAL A 102 -1.33 9.70 3.04
N LEU A 103 -1.50 10.23 4.25
CA LEU A 103 -0.55 10.08 5.34
C LEU A 103 -0.89 8.82 6.16
N CYS A 104 0.10 7.96 6.38
CA CYS A 104 -0.07 6.72 7.14
C CYS A 104 0.88 6.68 8.34
N GLY A 105 0.33 6.48 9.53
CA GLY A 105 1.10 6.13 10.73
C GLY A 105 1.11 4.62 10.91
N ASN A 106 2.23 3.97 10.59
CA ASN A 106 2.38 2.52 10.63
C ASN A 106 2.88 2.02 12.00
N LYS A 107 2.77 0.71 12.24
CA LYS A 107 3.21 -0.02 13.45
C LYS A 107 2.42 0.32 14.71
N VAL A 108 1.12 0.60 14.55
CA VAL A 108 0.22 0.91 15.68
C VAL A 108 -0.04 -0.29 16.59
N ASP A 109 0.33 -1.50 16.16
CA ASP A 109 0.34 -2.72 16.97
C ASP A 109 1.46 -2.74 18.02
N VAL A 110 2.48 -1.90 17.88
CA VAL A 110 3.62 -1.85 18.81
C VAL A 110 3.28 -0.94 20.01
N LYS A 111 3.41 -1.50 21.23
CA LYS A 111 3.08 -0.78 22.48
C LYS A 111 3.97 0.44 22.75
N ASN A 112 5.25 0.41 22.35
CA ASN A 112 6.21 1.49 22.61
C ASN A 112 6.03 2.66 21.61
N ARG A 113 4.86 3.29 21.66
CA ARG A 113 4.47 4.39 20.78
C ARG A 113 5.15 5.70 21.19
N GLN A 114 5.86 6.33 20.26
CA GLN A 114 6.54 7.63 20.47
C GLN A 114 5.80 8.82 19.87
N VAL A 115 4.97 8.59 18.85
CA VAL A 115 4.14 9.62 18.18
C VAL A 115 2.68 9.35 18.48
N LYS A 116 2.09 10.15 19.38
CA LYS A 116 0.67 10.04 19.75
C LYS A 116 -0.21 10.59 18.63
N ALA A 117 -1.40 10.03 18.43
CA ALA A 117 -2.36 10.47 17.41
C ALA A 117 -2.59 12.00 17.42
N LYS A 118 -2.69 12.60 18.62
CA LYS A 118 -2.88 14.06 18.81
C LYS A 118 -1.72 14.90 18.27
N GLN A 119 -0.50 14.35 18.20
CA GLN A 119 0.68 15.05 17.69
C GLN A 119 0.74 15.06 16.15
N VAL A 120 -0.04 14.19 15.50
CA VAL A 120 -0.12 14.10 14.04
C VAL A 120 -1.07 15.19 13.54
N THR A 121 -0.48 16.30 13.10
CA THR A 121 -1.21 17.51 12.67
C THR A 121 -0.90 17.90 11.23
N PHE A 122 0.13 17.32 10.61
CA PHE A 122 0.56 17.68 9.25
C PHE A 122 -0.55 17.51 8.21
N HIS A 123 -1.33 16.43 8.31
CA HIS A 123 -2.45 16.15 7.40
C HIS A 123 -3.48 17.28 7.35
N ARG A 124 -3.78 17.93 8.49
CA ARG A 124 -4.70 19.08 8.55
C ARG A 124 -4.15 20.30 7.81
N LYS A 125 -2.84 20.56 7.93
CA LYS A 125 -2.18 21.70 7.29
C LYS A 125 -2.12 21.57 5.76
N LYS A 126 -2.10 20.34 5.24
CA LYS A 126 -1.97 20.03 3.81
C LYS A 126 -3.22 19.40 3.21
N ASN A 127 -4.33 19.36 3.96
CA ASN A 127 -5.60 18.73 3.55
C ASN A 127 -5.42 17.27 3.04
N LEU A 128 -4.63 16.49 3.76
CA LEU A 128 -4.39 15.07 3.46
C LEU A 128 -5.32 14.20 4.31
N GLN A 129 -5.65 13.01 3.80
CA GLN A 129 -6.22 11.98 4.66
C GLN A 129 -5.16 11.34 5.54
N TYR A 130 -5.54 10.98 6.76
CA TYR A 130 -4.65 10.32 7.71
C TYR A 130 -5.26 9.01 8.21
N TYR A 131 -4.51 7.93 8.12
CA TYR A 131 -4.88 6.64 8.70
C TYR A 131 -3.78 6.11 9.63
N GLU A 132 -4.20 5.55 10.76
CA GLU A 132 -3.39 4.69 11.60
C GLU A 132 -3.51 3.25 11.11
N ILE A 133 -2.38 2.64 10.75
CA ILE A 133 -2.32 1.31 10.14
C ILE A 133 -1.32 0.41 10.85
N SER A 134 -1.48 -0.90 10.68
CA SER A 134 -0.41 -1.87 10.91
C SER A 134 -0.30 -2.79 9.72
N ALA A 135 0.80 -2.69 8.99
CA ALA A 135 1.14 -3.65 7.93
C ALA A 135 1.33 -5.07 8.48
N LYS A 136 1.70 -5.23 9.76
CA LYS A 136 1.93 -6.54 10.39
C LYS A 136 0.62 -7.27 10.71
N SER A 137 -0.37 -6.55 11.25
CA SER A 137 -1.66 -7.14 11.64
C SER A 137 -2.78 -6.92 10.62
N ASN A 138 -2.47 -6.28 9.48
CA ASN A 138 -3.43 -5.82 8.48
C ASN A 138 -4.48 -4.83 9.02
N TYR A 139 -4.21 -4.16 10.14
CA TYR A 139 -5.13 -3.19 10.72
C TYR A 139 -5.23 -1.94 9.82
N ASN A 140 -6.45 -1.62 9.35
CA ASN A 140 -6.77 -0.50 8.46
C ASN A 140 -5.93 -0.44 7.17
N PHE A 141 -5.28 -1.53 6.78
CA PHE A 141 -4.35 -1.56 5.65
C PHE A 141 -5.03 -1.17 4.33
N GLU A 142 -6.31 -1.48 4.19
CA GLU A 142 -7.15 -1.21 3.02
C GLU A 142 -7.59 0.25 2.89
N LYS A 143 -7.66 1.00 4.00
CA LYS A 143 -8.25 2.36 4.01
C LYS A 143 -7.51 3.36 3.12
N PRO A 144 -6.16 3.41 3.12
CA PRO A 144 -5.42 4.27 2.19
C PRO A 144 -5.76 3.97 0.73
N PHE A 145 -5.76 2.70 0.33
CA PHE A 145 -6.05 2.29 -1.04
C PHE A 145 -7.50 2.59 -1.44
N LEU A 146 -8.46 2.35 -0.55
CA LEU A 146 -9.86 2.67 -0.80
C LEU A 146 -10.06 4.17 -1.04
N TYR A 147 -9.44 5.01 -0.20
CA TYR A 147 -9.51 6.47 -0.38
C TYR A 147 -8.91 6.89 -1.72
N LEU A 148 -7.72 6.39 -2.05
CA LEU A 148 -7.06 6.70 -3.32
C LEU A 148 -7.86 6.22 -4.52
N ALA A 149 -8.41 5.00 -4.47
CA ALA A 149 -9.27 4.47 -5.53
C ALA A 149 -10.51 5.35 -5.74
N ARG A 150 -11.17 5.79 -4.66
CA ARG A 150 -12.29 6.73 -4.75
C ARG A 150 -11.91 8.06 -5.38
N LYS A 151 -10.74 8.60 -5.03
CA LYS A 151 -10.25 9.86 -5.62
C LYS A 151 -9.87 9.74 -7.09
N LEU A 152 -9.42 8.58 -7.54
CA LEU A 152 -8.93 8.38 -8.91
C LEU A 152 -9.99 7.84 -9.87
N ALA A 153 -10.89 6.98 -9.39
CA ALA A 153 -11.86 6.27 -10.22
C ALA A 153 -13.32 6.48 -9.77
N GLY A 154 -13.56 7.32 -8.76
CA GLY A 154 -14.88 7.83 -8.37
C GLY A 154 -15.38 7.36 -7.00
N ASP A 155 -16.18 8.21 -6.35
CA ASP A 155 -16.58 8.04 -4.94
C ASP A 155 -17.44 6.79 -4.66
N ARG A 156 -18.06 6.21 -5.70
CA ARG A 156 -18.89 4.99 -5.59
C ARG A 156 -18.08 3.72 -5.34
N ILE A 157 -16.75 3.78 -5.44
CA ILE A 157 -15.89 2.61 -5.27
C ILE A 157 -15.94 2.09 -3.83
N SER A 158 -16.14 0.79 -3.72
CA SER A 158 -16.01 0.02 -2.49
C SER A 158 -15.23 -1.24 -2.80
N ILE A 159 -14.19 -1.52 -2.00
CA ILE A 159 -13.40 -2.74 -2.15
C ILE A 159 -14.27 -3.90 -1.71
N LEU A 160 -14.61 -4.77 -2.67
CA LEU A 160 -15.26 -6.03 -2.41
C LEU A 160 -14.19 -6.95 -1.88
N TRP A 161 -14.23 -7.20 -0.58
CA TRP A 161 -13.51 -8.35 -0.05
C TRP A 161 -14.00 -9.57 -0.82
N SER A 162 -13.09 -10.34 -1.42
CA SER A 162 -13.43 -11.73 -1.66
C SER A 162 -13.76 -12.29 -0.28
N LEU A 163 -15.03 -12.59 -0.05
CA LEU A 163 -15.53 -13.27 1.16
C LEU A 163 -14.62 -14.48 1.51
N LEU A 164 -13.96 -15.05 0.50
CA LEU A 164 -12.97 -16.09 0.61
C LEU A 164 -11.71 -15.72 1.43
N HIS A 165 -11.16 -14.49 1.37
CA HIS A 165 -9.92 -14.17 2.11
C HIS A 165 -10.16 -13.98 3.62
N LEU A 166 -11.31 -13.43 4.01
CA LEU A 166 -11.72 -13.32 5.41
C LEU A 166 -12.14 -14.67 5.99
N LEU A 167 -12.78 -15.54 5.19
CA LEU A 167 -13.04 -16.93 5.56
C LEU A 167 -11.73 -17.73 5.67
N LEU A 168 -10.78 -17.54 4.77
CA LEU A 168 -9.48 -18.20 4.82
C LEU A 168 -8.64 -17.74 6.02
N GLN A 169 -8.60 -16.45 6.36
CA GLN A 169 -7.88 -16.00 7.56
C GLN A 169 -8.53 -16.49 8.86
N LYS A 170 -9.87 -16.52 8.94
CA LYS A 170 -10.57 -17.10 10.10
C LYS A 170 -10.39 -18.63 10.18
N CYS A 171 -10.47 -19.35 9.06
CA CYS A 171 -10.20 -20.78 9.03
C CYS A 171 -8.73 -21.10 9.40
N ILE A 172 -7.77 -20.31 8.89
CA ILE A 172 -6.35 -20.47 9.21
C ILE A 172 -6.07 -20.14 10.68
N SER A 173 -6.66 -19.08 11.26
CA SER A 173 -6.42 -18.73 12.67
C SER A 173 -7.00 -19.75 13.65
N THR A 174 -8.13 -20.36 13.29
CA THR A 174 -8.80 -21.40 14.09
C THR A 174 -8.07 -22.74 13.97
N TRP A 175 -7.51 -23.05 12.80
CA TRP A 175 -6.73 -24.26 12.56
C TRP A 175 -5.30 -24.20 13.12
N LEU A 176 -4.65 -23.04 13.13
CA LEU A 176 -3.30 -22.82 13.71
C LEU A 176 -3.24 -23.01 15.23
N HIS A 177 -4.37 -22.95 15.94
CA HIS A 177 -4.42 -23.29 17.37
C HIS A 177 -4.40 -24.81 17.63
N SER A 178 -4.54 -25.65 16.60
CA SER A 178 -4.76 -27.08 16.78
C SER A 178 -3.65 -28.01 16.30
N ASN A 179 -2.66 -27.56 15.51
CA ASN A 179 -1.58 -28.47 15.08
C ASN A 179 -0.24 -27.77 14.81
N SER A 180 0.82 -28.32 15.41
CA SER A 180 2.22 -27.96 15.15
C SER A 180 2.65 -28.39 13.75
N MET A 181 2.56 -27.48 12.77
CA MET A 181 3.26 -27.63 11.50
C MET A 181 3.99 -26.34 11.10
N LYS A 182 5.18 -26.52 10.52
CA LYS A 182 6.16 -25.46 10.22
C LYS A 182 5.58 -24.42 9.23
N LEU A 183 5.64 -23.16 9.65
CA LEU A 183 5.15 -21.94 8.98
C LEU A 183 5.70 -21.72 7.55
N SER A 184 6.76 -22.43 7.15
CA SER A 184 7.45 -22.27 5.86
C SER A 184 6.72 -22.94 4.68
N LEU A 185 6.04 -24.07 4.88
CA LEU A 185 5.31 -24.76 3.79
C LEU A 185 3.94 -24.10 3.49
N LEU A 186 3.28 -23.52 4.50
CA LEU A 186 1.94 -22.95 4.34
C LEU A 186 1.94 -21.66 3.52
N LYS A 187 3.00 -20.85 3.61
CA LYS A 187 3.15 -19.62 2.81
C LYS A 187 3.36 -19.92 1.32
N GLN A 188 4.05 -21.02 1.01
CA GLN A 188 4.28 -21.47 -0.36
C GLN A 188 3.01 -22.05 -1.01
N LEU A 189 2.19 -22.75 -0.22
CA LEU A 189 0.89 -23.26 -0.68
C LEU A 189 -0.17 -22.17 -0.84
N VAL A 190 -0.24 -21.18 0.06
CA VAL A 190 -1.20 -20.07 -0.08
C VAL A 190 -0.86 -19.16 -1.27
N SER A 191 0.41 -18.99 -1.60
CA SER A 191 0.83 -18.25 -2.79
C SER A 191 0.53 -19.01 -4.10
N HIS A 192 0.60 -20.35 -4.11
CA HIS A 192 0.29 -21.16 -5.29
C HIS A 192 -1.20 -21.42 -5.47
N PHE A 193 -1.99 -21.50 -4.40
CA PHE A 193 -3.43 -21.77 -4.47
C PHE A 193 -4.27 -20.55 -4.89
N LEU A 194 -3.74 -19.34 -4.74
CA LEU A 194 -4.40 -18.10 -5.17
C LEU A 194 -4.13 -17.71 -6.64
N MET A 195 -3.23 -18.40 -7.36
CA MET A 195 -3.04 -18.18 -8.80
C MET A 195 -3.95 -19.06 -9.68
N THR A 196 -4.45 -20.20 -9.18
CA THR A 196 -5.14 -21.19 -10.03
C THR A 196 -6.68 -21.14 -10.00
N MET A 197 -7.29 -20.26 -9.20
CA MET A 197 -8.76 -20.15 -9.12
C MET A 197 -9.32 -18.84 -9.71
N THR A 198 -8.71 -18.34 -10.79
CA THR A 198 -9.33 -17.31 -11.67
C THR A 198 -9.41 -17.77 -13.12
N MET A 199 -9.51 -19.09 -13.38
CA MET A 199 -9.78 -19.65 -14.72
C MET A 199 -11.04 -20.53 -14.79
N CYS A 200 -11.97 -20.39 -13.84
CA CYS A 200 -13.28 -20.98 -13.99
C CYS A 200 -14.32 -20.03 -13.42
N LEU A 201 -15.26 -19.60 -14.28
CA LEU A 201 -16.37 -18.65 -14.07
C LEU A 201 -16.14 -17.22 -14.58
N SER A 202 -15.84 -17.06 -15.88
CA SER A 202 -16.77 -16.44 -16.84
C SER A 202 -16.23 -16.60 -18.28
N ARG A 203 -16.70 -17.67 -18.96
CA ARG A 203 -16.45 -18.09 -20.35
C ARG A 203 -15.01 -18.37 -20.76
#